data_AF-A0A916XM16-F1
#
_entry.id   AF-A0A916XM16-F1
#
_cell.length_a   1.000
_cell.length_b   1.000
_cell.length_c   1.000
_cell.angle_alpha   90.00
_cell.angle_beta   90.00
_cell.angle_gamma   90.00
#
_symmetry.space_group_name_H-M   'P 1'
#
loop_
_entity.id
_entity.type
_entity.pdbx_description
1 polymer ?
#
loop_
_entity_poly.entity_id
_entity_poly.type
_entity_poly.pdbx_seq_one_letter_code
_entity_poly.pdbx_strand_id
1 'polypeptide(L)'
;MKRLVTFAAATLFSLSACAAPPSPESLEKLFAVMHVERILDAIRPQTEAAMKVMLNQAMKGQTLTADQQKVLDNFWVKANAINREEMTMEKLKPLYVRVYSASLEQEDVDGLIAFYESPTGQVFINKMPRITQGIMSEMPQLMAPLMQKIMQAAEEMHQQLDALQKARK
;
A
#
# COMPACT_ATOMS: atom_id res chain seq x y z
N MET A 1 66.09 -9.29 -34.99
CA MET A 1 65.04 -9.27 -36.03
C MET A 1 63.74 -9.75 -35.37
N LYS A 2 62.90 -8.83 -34.88
CA LYS A 2 61.56 -8.52 -35.43
C LYS A 2 60.67 -9.77 -35.52
N ARG A 3 59.77 -10.04 -34.56
CA ARG A 3 58.31 -9.70 -34.55
C ARG A 3 57.62 -10.83 -33.75
N LEU A 4 56.48 -10.75 -33.06
CA LEU A 4 55.34 -9.82 -32.98
C LEU A 4 54.61 -10.20 -31.68
N VAL A 5 54.38 -9.24 -30.78
CA VAL A 5 53.50 -9.41 -29.61
C VAL A 5 52.08 -9.14 -30.10
N THR A 6 51.24 -10.17 -30.18
CA THR A 6 49.82 -10.00 -30.55
C THR A 6 49.02 -9.71 -29.29
N PHE A 7 48.79 -8.42 -29.05
CA PHE A 7 47.89 -7.91 -28.02
C PHE A 7 46.44 -8.21 -28.48
N ALA A 8 45.81 -9.25 -27.91
CA ALA A 8 44.39 -9.48 -28.09
C ALA A 8 43.62 -8.52 -27.17
N ALA A 9 43.33 -7.32 -27.67
CA ALA A 9 42.41 -6.39 -27.04
C ALA A 9 40.98 -6.92 -27.20
N ALA A 10 40.52 -7.71 -26.23
CA ALA A 10 39.10 -8.01 -26.08
C ALA A 10 38.39 -6.72 -25.64
N THR A 11 37.82 -6.02 -26.61
CA THR A 11 36.94 -4.88 -26.38
C THR A 11 35.72 -5.34 -25.59
N LEU A 12 35.68 -4.98 -24.31
CA LEU A 12 34.49 -4.95 -23.48
C LEU A 12 33.54 -3.91 -24.09
N PHE A 13 32.62 -4.35 -24.96
CA PHE A 13 31.40 -3.59 -25.20
C PHE A 13 30.56 -3.71 -23.93
N SER A 14 30.78 -2.79 -22.98
CA SER A 14 29.75 -2.44 -22.01
C SER A 14 28.60 -1.84 -22.82
N LEU A 15 27.66 -2.67 -23.26
CA LEU A 15 26.31 -2.21 -23.55
C LEU A 15 25.82 -1.58 -22.24
N SER A 16 25.95 -0.26 -22.12
CA SER A 16 25.08 0.49 -21.24
C SER A 16 23.67 0.15 -21.73
N ALA A 17 23.02 -0.80 -21.06
CA ALA A 17 21.60 -0.99 -21.19
C ALA A 17 20.99 0.34 -20.75
N CYS A 18 20.68 1.19 -21.73
CA CYS A 18 19.85 2.34 -21.45
C CYS A 18 18.52 1.76 -20.99
N ALA A 19 18.28 1.89 -19.69
CA ALA A 19 17.00 1.85 -19.02
C ALA A 19 15.88 2.36 -19.94
N ALA A 20 15.26 1.45 -20.70
CA ALA A 20 14.20 1.84 -21.61
C ALA A 20 12.94 2.12 -20.78
N PRO A 21 12.17 3.19 -21.07
CA PRO A 21 10.90 3.38 -20.40
C PRO A 21 9.96 2.21 -20.75
N PRO A 22 9.08 1.80 -19.82
CA PRO A 22 8.09 0.76 -20.09
C PRO A 22 7.16 1.11 -21.24
N SER A 23 6.83 0.13 -22.09
CA SER A 23 5.81 0.28 -23.12
C SER A 23 4.40 0.29 -22.52
N PRO A 24 3.43 0.96 -23.15
CA PRO A 24 2.03 0.90 -22.73
C PRO A 24 1.50 -0.54 -22.61
N GLU A 25 1.85 -1.41 -23.56
CA GLU A 25 1.38 -2.80 -23.62
C GLU A 25 1.93 -3.64 -22.46
N SER A 26 3.19 -3.44 -22.09
CA SER A 26 3.80 -4.16 -20.95
C SER A 26 3.18 -3.71 -19.63
N LEU A 27 2.89 -2.42 -19.46
CA LEU A 27 2.18 -1.92 -18.28
C LEU A 27 0.76 -2.44 -18.19
N GLU A 28 0.03 -2.50 -19.31
CA GLU A 28 -1.29 -3.12 -19.36
C GLU A 28 -1.25 -4.58 -18.93
N LYS A 29 -0.27 -5.34 -19.44
CA LYS A 29 -0.06 -6.73 -19.04
C LYS A 29 0.26 -6.83 -17.55
N LEU A 30 1.15 -5.97 -17.03
CA LEU A 30 1.50 -5.92 -15.62
C LEU A 30 0.27 -5.69 -14.75
N PHE A 31 -0.57 -4.71 -15.09
CA PHE A 31 -1.78 -4.41 -14.32
C PHE A 31 -2.79 -5.56 -14.34
N ALA A 32 -2.89 -6.28 -15.45
CA ALA A 32 -3.74 -7.46 -15.58
C ALA A 32 -3.26 -8.60 -14.67
N VAL A 33 -1.95 -8.94 -14.70
CA VAL A 33 -1.41 -10.05 -13.90
C VAL A 33 -1.36 -9.71 -12.40
N MET A 34 -1.26 -8.43 -12.06
CA MET A 34 -1.38 -7.90 -10.70
C MET A 34 -2.83 -7.78 -10.20
N HIS A 35 -3.83 -7.99 -11.06
CA HIS A 35 -5.25 -7.86 -10.74
C HIS A 35 -5.61 -6.48 -10.16
N VAL A 36 -5.06 -5.40 -10.73
CA VAL A 36 -5.27 -4.02 -10.22
C VAL A 36 -6.76 -3.67 -10.12
N GLU A 37 -7.58 -4.12 -11.05
CA GLU A 37 -9.03 -3.94 -11.01
C GLU A 37 -9.66 -4.56 -9.74
N ARG A 38 -9.23 -5.77 -9.37
CA ARG A 38 -9.70 -6.41 -8.12
C ARG A 38 -9.26 -5.64 -6.88
N ILE A 39 -8.08 -5.02 -6.92
CA ILE A 39 -7.59 -4.17 -5.82
C ILE A 39 -8.51 -2.96 -5.67
N LEU A 40 -8.84 -2.28 -6.78
CA LEU A 40 -9.78 -1.15 -6.78
C LEU A 40 -11.16 -1.55 -6.23
N ASP A 41 -11.65 -2.74 -6.61
CA ASP A 41 -12.91 -3.25 -6.08
C ASP A 41 -12.83 -3.64 -4.60
N ALA A 42 -11.70 -4.20 -4.15
CA ALA A 42 -11.51 -4.60 -2.76
C ALA A 42 -11.41 -3.41 -1.79
N ILE A 43 -10.85 -2.27 -2.24
CA ILE A 43 -10.76 -1.07 -1.40
C ILE A 43 -12.07 -0.26 -1.40
N ARG A 44 -12.93 -0.43 -2.40
CA ARG A 44 -14.16 0.37 -2.56
C ARG A 44 -15.06 0.38 -1.31
N PRO A 45 -15.37 -0.76 -0.65
CA PRO A 45 -16.18 -0.76 0.56
C PRO A 45 -15.51 -0.01 1.73
N GLN A 46 -14.18 0.01 1.79
CA GLN A 46 -13.43 0.73 2.83
C GLN A 46 -13.52 2.24 2.60
N THR A 47 -13.41 2.69 1.35
CA THR A 47 -13.62 4.09 0.96
C THR A 47 -15.05 4.54 1.25
N GLU A 48 -16.06 3.72 0.91
CA GLU A 48 -17.45 3.98 1.28
C GLU A 48 -17.61 4.07 2.81
N ALA A 49 -17.09 3.11 3.57
CA ALA A 49 -17.15 3.16 5.04
C ALA A 49 -16.50 4.44 5.62
N ALA A 50 -15.33 4.84 5.09
CA ALA A 50 -14.64 6.05 5.53
C ALA A 50 -15.44 7.33 5.24
N MET A 51 -16.04 7.44 4.05
CA MET A 51 -16.92 8.57 3.72
C MET A 51 -18.15 8.63 4.65
N LYS A 52 -18.74 7.48 4.98
CA LYS A 52 -19.87 7.41 5.91
C LYS A 52 -19.48 7.87 7.32
N VAL A 53 -18.31 7.45 7.81
CA VAL A 53 -17.78 7.92 9.11
C VAL A 53 -17.58 9.43 9.10
N MET A 54 -16.99 9.97 8.03
CA MET A 54 -16.80 11.42 7.88
C MET A 54 -18.12 12.19 7.90
N LEU A 55 -19.14 11.70 7.19
CA LEU A 55 -20.47 12.31 7.18
C LEU A 55 -21.12 12.27 8.57
N ASN A 56 -21.10 11.11 9.23
CA ASN A 56 -21.63 10.97 10.59
C ASN A 56 -20.93 11.91 11.58
N GLN A 57 -19.62 12.08 11.43
CA GLN A 57 -18.84 12.99 12.24
C GLN A 57 -19.20 14.46 11.98
N ALA A 58 -19.47 14.83 10.72
CA ALA A 58 -19.93 16.18 10.36
C ALA A 58 -21.32 16.51 10.92
N MET A 59 -22.18 15.50 11.06
CA MET A 59 -23.53 15.65 11.62
C MET A 59 -23.58 15.44 13.15
N LYS A 60 -22.43 15.23 13.79
CA LYS A 60 -22.36 14.92 15.22
C LYS A 60 -22.96 16.06 16.05
N GLY A 61 -23.86 15.70 16.96
CA GLY A 61 -24.54 16.66 17.86
C GLY A 61 -25.76 17.35 17.24
N GLN A 62 -26.11 17.04 15.99
CA GLN A 62 -27.37 17.49 15.39
C GLN A 62 -28.47 16.44 15.60
N THR A 63 -29.63 16.89 16.07
CA THR A 63 -30.85 16.07 16.07
C THR A 63 -31.55 16.31 14.73
N LEU A 64 -31.57 15.28 13.89
CA LEU A 64 -32.15 15.38 12.55
C LEU A 64 -33.63 15.05 12.56
N THR A 65 -34.42 15.82 11.82
CA THR A 65 -35.79 15.43 11.47
C THR A 65 -35.79 14.29 10.46
N ALA A 66 -36.94 13.62 10.28
CA ALA A 66 -37.07 12.56 9.28
C ALA A 66 -36.74 13.05 7.86
N ASP A 67 -37.15 14.27 7.51
CA ASP A 67 -36.85 14.86 6.20
C ASP A 67 -35.35 15.14 6.02
N GLN A 68 -34.67 15.61 7.07
CA GLN A 68 -33.22 15.82 7.03
C GLN A 68 -32.46 14.51 6.91
N GLN A 69 -32.89 13.46 7.62
CA GLN A 69 -32.29 12.12 7.48
C GLN A 69 -32.46 11.60 6.04
N LYS A 70 -33.63 11.78 5.43
CA LYS A 70 -33.88 11.39 4.04
C LYS A 70 -32.97 12.13 3.05
N VAL A 71 -32.66 13.41 3.29
CA VAL A 71 -31.68 14.16 2.49
C VAL A 71 -30.29 13.56 2.59
N LEU A 72 -29.84 13.18 3.80
CA LEU A 72 -28.55 12.52 3.99
C LEU A 72 -28.49 11.15 3.32
N ASP A 73 -29.55 10.35 3.43
CA ASP A 73 -29.61 9.03 2.81
C ASP A 73 -29.55 9.14 1.27
N ASN A 74 -30.28 10.10 0.68
CA ASN A 74 -30.22 10.39 -0.74
C ASN A 74 -28.83 10.87 -1.19
N PHE A 75 -28.20 11.75 -0.40
CA PHE A 75 -26.82 12.16 -0.64
C PHE A 75 -25.87 10.96 -0.62
N TRP A 76 -26.02 10.07 0.36
CA TRP A 76 -25.22 8.85 0.49
C TRP A 76 -25.30 7.95 -0.74
N VAL A 77 -26.53 7.69 -1.23
CA VAL A 77 -26.75 6.92 -2.47
C VAL A 77 -26.07 7.60 -3.66
N LYS A 78 -26.24 8.91 -3.81
CA LYS A 78 -25.63 9.67 -4.92
C LYS A 78 -24.11 9.69 -4.85
N ALA A 79 -23.54 9.90 -3.67
CA ALA A 79 -22.09 9.92 -3.45
C ALA A 79 -21.46 8.56 -3.80
N ASN A 80 -22.09 7.46 -3.39
CA ASN A 80 -21.61 6.12 -3.74
C ASN A 80 -21.74 5.83 -5.24
N ALA A 81 -22.80 6.29 -5.90
CA ALA A 81 -22.94 6.17 -7.35
C ALA A 81 -21.81 6.92 -8.09
N ILE A 82 -21.54 8.17 -7.70
CA ILE A 82 -20.42 8.96 -8.24
C ILE A 82 -19.09 8.24 -8.00
N ASN A 83 -18.82 7.79 -6.77
CA ASN A 83 -17.61 7.04 -6.47
C ASN A 83 -17.48 5.80 -7.36
N ARG A 84 -18.60 5.10 -7.65
CA ARG A 84 -18.58 3.92 -8.52
C ARG A 84 -18.28 4.24 -9.97
N GLU A 85 -18.76 5.37 -10.45
CA GLU A 85 -18.55 5.86 -11.81
C GLU A 85 -17.16 6.49 -12.01
N GLU A 86 -16.60 7.14 -11.00
CA GLU A 86 -15.32 7.85 -11.09
C GLU A 86 -14.10 6.98 -10.76
N MET A 87 -14.24 6.06 -9.80
CA MET A 87 -13.15 5.18 -9.35
C MET A 87 -13.13 3.86 -10.11
N THR A 88 -13.04 3.95 -11.45
CA THR A 88 -12.93 2.78 -12.34
C THR A 88 -11.50 2.61 -12.84
N MET A 89 -11.11 1.37 -13.17
CA MET A 89 -9.80 1.12 -13.78
C MET A 89 -9.63 1.90 -15.08
N GLU A 90 -10.69 2.03 -15.88
CA GLU A 90 -10.67 2.80 -17.13
C GLU A 90 -10.27 4.27 -16.90
N LYS A 91 -10.91 4.95 -15.94
CA LYS A 91 -10.62 6.36 -15.62
C LYS A 91 -9.27 6.54 -14.94
N LEU A 92 -8.84 5.57 -14.14
CA LEU A 92 -7.58 5.62 -13.41
C LEU A 92 -6.38 5.15 -14.25
N LYS A 93 -6.56 4.38 -15.32
CA LYS A 93 -5.48 3.83 -16.14
C LYS A 93 -4.43 4.87 -16.57
N PRO A 94 -4.78 6.08 -17.05
CA PRO A 94 -3.77 7.08 -17.41
C PRO A 94 -2.88 7.51 -16.24
N LEU A 95 -3.43 7.58 -15.02
CA LEU A 95 -2.66 7.85 -13.81
C LEU A 95 -1.71 6.68 -13.51
N TYR A 96 -2.19 5.45 -13.55
CA TYR A 96 -1.38 4.25 -13.29
C TYR A 96 -0.23 4.13 -14.28
N VAL A 97 -0.50 4.27 -15.58
CA VAL A 97 0.53 4.25 -16.63
C VAL A 97 1.58 5.31 -16.35
N ARG A 98 1.17 6.57 -16.11
CA ARG A 98 2.11 7.67 -15.85
C ARG A 98 3.00 7.40 -14.62
N VAL A 99 2.42 6.91 -13.53
CA VAL A 99 3.18 6.66 -12.28
C VAL A 99 4.16 5.51 -12.45
N TYR A 100 3.73 4.40 -13.08
CA TYR A 100 4.61 3.25 -13.30
C TYR A 100 5.71 3.56 -14.31
N SER A 101 5.38 4.23 -15.43
CA SER A 101 6.40 4.67 -16.41
C SER A 101 7.44 5.63 -15.83
N ALA A 102 7.10 6.39 -14.79
CA ALA A 102 8.02 7.30 -14.13
C ALA A 102 8.88 6.61 -13.04
N SER A 103 8.52 5.40 -12.63
CA SER A 103 9.12 4.72 -11.46
C SER A 103 9.87 3.44 -11.81
N LEU A 104 9.59 2.85 -12.97
CA LEU A 104 10.11 1.56 -13.39
C LEU A 104 10.75 1.67 -14.77
N GLU A 105 11.71 0.80 -15.03
CA GLU A 105 12.27 0.55 -16.35
C GLU A 105 11.56 -0.65 -17.01
N GLN A 106 11.72 -0.81 -18.33
CA GLN A 106 11.10 -1.93 -19.05
C GLN A 106 11.52 -3.29 -18.47
N GLU A 107 12.79 -3.43 -18.07
CA GLU A 107 13.30 -4.67 -17.48
C GLU A 107 12.62 -5.00 -16.13
N ASP A 108 12.34 -3.99 -15.30
CA ASP A 108 11.59 -4.18 -14.05
C ASP A 108 10.18 -4.68 -14.35
N VAL A 109 9.50 -4.07 -15.33
CA VAL A 109 8.15 -4.43 -15.71
C VAL A 109 8.11 -5.87 -16.24
N ASP A 110 9.06 -6.25 -17.09
CA ASP A 110 9.16 -7.62 -17.62
C ASP A 110 9.42 -8.64 -16.50
N GLY A 111 10.31 -8.32 -15.56
CA GLY A 111 10.60 -9.16 -14.39
C GLY A 111 9.38 -9.33 -13.48
N LEU A 112 8.65 -8.24 -13.21
CA LEU A 112 7.42 -8.26 -12.42
C LEU A 112 6.31 -9.06 -13.11
N ILE A 113 6.16 -8.92 -14.43
CA ILE A 113 5.24 -9.74 -15.21
C ILE A 113 5.58 -11.21 -15.06
N ALA A 114 6.85 -11.59 -15.30
CA ALA A 114 7.29 -12.98 -15.19
C ALA A 114 7.05 -13.56 -13.78
N PHE A 115 7.33 -12.77 -12.74
CA PHE A 115 7.05 -13.17 -11.36
C PHE A 115 5.56 -13.37 -11.13
N TYR A 116 4.72 -12.37 -11.43
CA TYR A 116 3.29 -12.44 -11.17
C TYR A 116 2.56 -13.45 -12.07
N GLU A 117 3.07 -13.79 -13.26
CA GLU A 117 2.54 -14.90 -14.06
C GLU A 117 2.89 -16.29 -13.50
N SER A 118 3.94 -16.39 -12.69
CA SER A 118 4.34 -17.66 -12.09
C SER A 118 3.30 -18.18 -11.07
N PRO A 119 3.19 -19.50 -10.86
CA PRO A 119 2.31 -20.07 -9.83
C PRO A 119 2.57 -19.47 -8.44
N THR A 120 3.84 -19.25 -8.09
CA THR A 120 4.22 -18.67 -6.80
C THR A 120 3.84 -17.20 -6.69
N GLY A 121 4.04 -16.41 -7.74
CA GLY A 121 3.65 -15.00 -7.76
C GLY A 121 2.13 -14.82 -7.67
N GLN A 122 1.36 -15.66 -8.37
CA GLN A 122 -0.09 -15.69 -8.22
C GLN A 122 -0.52 -16.11 -6.79
N VAL A 123 0.13 -17.11 -6.19
CA VAL A 123 -0.15 -17.48 -4.79
C VAL A 123 0.16 -16.32 -3.86
N PHE A 124 1.29 -15.64 -4.06
CA PHE A 124 1.72 -14.52 -3.25
C PHE A 124 0.70 -13.38 -3.32
N ILE A 125 0.42 -12.84 -4.51
CA ILE A 125 -0.46 -11.67 -4.65
C ILE A 125 -1.89 -11.94 -4.15
N ASN A 126 -2.40 -13.16 -4.32
CA ASN A 126 -3.74 -13.53 -3.84
C ASN A 126 -3.78 -13.74 -2.31
N LYS A 127 -2.69 -14.19 -1.68
CA LYS A 127 -2.64 -14.44 -0.23
C LYS A 127 -2.15 -13.25 0.59
N MET A 128 -1.44 -12.31 -0.02
CA MET A 128 -0.86 -11.16 0.68
C MET A 128 -1.88 -10.38 1.52
N PRO A 129 -3.09 -10.05 1.03
CA PRO A 129 -4.09 -9.36 1.87
C PRO A 129 -4.43 -10.13 3.15
N ARG A 130 -4.59 -11.46 3.05
CA ARG A 130 -4.90 -12.33 4.20
C ARG A 130 -3.72 -12.47 5.14
N ILE A 131 -2.49 -12.52 4.62
CA ILE A 131 -1.27 -12.54 5.44
C ILE A 131 -1.18 -11.25 6.25
N THR A 132 -1.30 -10.09 5.60
CA THR A 132 -1.28 -8.79 6.27
C THR A 132 -2.41 -8.68 7.31
N GLN A 133 -3.63 -9.12 6.98
CA GLN A 133 -4.75 -9.15 7.92
C GLN A 133 -4.46 -10.06 9.12
N GLY A 134 -3.87 -11.24 8.90
CA GLY A 134 -3.46 -12.15 9.96
C GLY A 134 -2.47 -11.50 10.93
N ILE A 135 -1.42 -10.88 10.40
CA ILE A 135 -0.43 -10.13 11.20
C ILE A 135 -1.11 -9.05 12.05
N MET A 136 -1.98 -8.24 11.43
CA MET A 136 -2.69 -7.17 12.16
C MET A 136 -3.63 -7.73 13.23
N SER A 137 -4.24 -8.89 13.01
CA SER A 137 -5.14 -9.53 13.98
C SER A 137 -4.41 -10.12 15.19
N GLU A 138 -3.15 -10.53 15.03
CA GLU A 138 -2.34 -11.10 16.10
C GLU A 138 -1.52 -10.06 16.87
N MET A 139 -1.24 -8.91 16.26
CA MET A 139 -0.48 -7.81 16.88
C MET A 139 -0.93 -7.45 18.31
N PRO A 140 -2.24 -7.38 18.65
CA PRO A 140 -2.68 -7.06 20.00
C PRO A 140 -2.16 -8.02 21.08
N GLN A 141 -1.91 -9.30 20.75
CA GLN A 141 -1.36 -10.29 21.68
C GLN A 141 0.07 -9.95 22.11
N LEU A 142 0.82 -9.26 21.24
CA LEU A 142 2.17 -8.77 21.55
C LEU A 142 2.13 -7.43 22.29
N MET A 143 1.11 -6.61 22.05
CA MET A 143 0.97 -5.30 22.68
C MET A 143 0.60 -5.39 24.16
N ALA A 144 -0.24 -6.35 24.57
CA ALA A 144 -0.65 -6.45 25.97
C ALA A 144 0.53 -6.73 26.94
N PRO A 145 1.41 -7.74 26.71
CA PRO A 145 2.60 -7.96 27.54
C PRO A 145 3.59 -6.80 27.48
N LEU A 146 3.71 -6.14 26.32
CA LEU A 146 4.55 -4.94 26.19
C LEU A 146 4.06 -3.82 27.12
N MET A 147 2.75 -3.53 27.12
CA MET A 147 2.18 -2.50 28.00
C MET A 147 2.36 -2.84 29.48
N GLN A 148 2.22 -4.11 29.87
CA GLN A 148 2.48 -4.54 31.25
C GLN A 148 3.92 -4.28 31.68
N LYS A 149 4.91 -4.60 30.83
CA LYS A 149 6.32 -4.33 31.11
C LYS A 149 6.61 -2.83 31.23
N ILE A 150 5.99 -2.01 30.38
CA ILE A 150 6.12 -0.56 30.47
C ILE A 150 5.53 -0.03 31.78
N MET A 151 4.37 -0.54 32.21
CA MET A 151 3.77 -0.16 33.50
C MET A 151 4.65 -0.55 34.69
N GLN A 152 5.29 -1.73 34.66
CA GLN A 152 6.24 -2.13 35.69
C GLN A 152 7.46 -1.22 35.74
N ALA A 153 8.06 -0.90 34.58
CA ALA A 153 9.19 0.02 34.51
C ALA A 153 8.82 1.44 35.02
N ALA A 154 7.60 1.90 34.75
CA ALA A 154 7.12 3.19 35.23
C ALA A 154 6.95 3.22 36.76
N GLU A 155 6.50 2.11 37.36
CA GLU A 155 6.40 1.94 38.81
C GLU A 155 7.79 1.92 39.46
N GLU A 156 8.73 1.16 38.92
CA GLU A 156 10.13 1.14 39.39
C GLU A 156 10.77 2.53 39.36
N MET A 157 10.55 3.27 38.27
CA MET A 157 11.00 4.66 38.15
C MET A 157 10.40 5.55 39.25
N HIS A 158 9.10 5.44 39.53
CA HIS A 158 8.45 6.22 40.60
C HIS A 158 9.08 5.90 41.97
N GLN A 159 9.27 4.62 42.28
CA GLN A 159 9.88 4.20 43.54
C GLN A 159 11.31 4.71 43.71
N GLN A 160 12.11 4.69 42.64
CA GLN A 160 13.46 5.24 42.65
C GLN A 160 13.47 6.76 42.89
N LEU A 161 12.59 7.52 42.23
CA LEU A 161 12.47 8.95 42.43
C LEU A 161 12.07 9.30 43.87
N ASP A 162 11.10 8.59 44.45
CA ASP A 162 10.67 8.77 45.83
C ASP A 162 11.79 8.46 46.84
N ALA A 163 12.55 7.39 46.60
CA ALA A 163 13.69 7.03 47.44
C ALA A 163 14.78 8.12 47.42
N LEU A 164 15.10 8.65 46.24
CA LEU A 164 16.06 9.75 46.08
C LEU A 164 15.59 11.04 46.75
N GLN A 165 14.29 11.36 46.70
CA GLN A 165 13.72 12.51 47.39
C GLN A 165 13.78 12.37 48.91
N LYS A 166 13.51 11.17 49.45
CA LYS A 166 13.61 10.89 50.88
C LYS A 166 15.05 10.94 51.38
N ALA A 167 16.02 10.44 50.61
CA ALA A 167 17.44 10.46 50.97
C ALA A 167 18.07 11.87 51.00
N ARG A 168 17.39 12.87 50.41
CA ARG A 168 17.82 14.27 50.39
C ARG A 168 17.30 15.08 51.59
N LYS A 169 16.38 14.53 52.38
CA LYS A 169 15.85 15.12 53.62
C LYS A 169 16.59 14.57 54.83
#